data_AF-A0AA38KYV4-F1
#
_entry.id   AF-A0AA38KYV4-F1
#
_cell.length_a   1.000
_cell.length_b   1.000
_cell.length_c   1.000
_cell.angle_alpha   90.00
_cell.angle_beta   90.00
_cell.angle_gamma   90.00
#
_symmetry.space_group_name_H-M   'P 1'
#
loop_
_entity.id
_entity.type
_entity.pdbx_description
1 polymer ?
#
loop_
_entity_poly.entity_id
_entity_poly.type
_entity_poly.pdbx_seq_one_letter_code
_entity_poly.pdbx_strand_id
1 'polypeptide(L)' 'DRYFFTVGYHELEGKKIPLKKPLLVLKKNRQPDMMDVDTQINIPEVKNSRVELEVVGIIRQKILFKTRPKALIS' A
#
# COMPACT_ATOMS: atom_id res chain seq x y z
N ASP A 1 15.32 17.99 7.63
CA ASP A 1 14.32 17.48 6.67
C ASP A 1 14.84 17.32 5.23
N ARG A 2 16.03 16.77 5.01
CA ARG A 2 16.49 16.34 3.68
C ARG A 2 16.81 14.85 3.75
N TYR A 3 16.41 14.12 2.72
CA TYR A 3 16.56 12.68 2.61
C TYR A 3 17.20 12.36 1.28
N PHE A 4 18.06 11.35 1.26
CA PHE A 4 18.69 10.85 0.05
C PHE A 4 18.19 9.43 -0.20
N PHE A 5 17.80 9.15 -1.45
CA PHE A 5 17.34 7.83 -1.87
C PHE A 5 18.17 7.36 -3.05
N THR A 6 18.91 6.28 -2.83
CA THR A 6 19.80 5.69 -3.82
C THR A 6 19.09 4.54 -4.52
N VAL A 7 19.06 4.59 -5.86
CA VAL A 7 18.51 3.55 -6.72
C VAL A 7 19.52 3.25 -7.83
N GLY A 8 20.14 2.07 -7.77
CA GLY A 8 21.27 1.76 -8.62
C GLY A 8 22.39 2.79 -8.45
N TYR A 9 22.86 3.37 -9.56
CA TYR A 9 23.89 4.43 -9.56
C TYR A 9 23.33 5.85 -9.49
N HIS A 10 22.05 6.01 -9.16
CA HIS A 10 21.42 7.32 -9.05
C HIS A 10 21.05 7.65 -7.61
N GLU A 11 21.23 8.91 -7.24
CA GLU A 11 20.77 9.47 -5.99
C GLU A 11 19.67 10.51 -6.23
N LEU A 12 18.59 10.42 -5.45
CA LEU A 12 17.52 11.39 -5.43
C LEU A 12 17.53 12.14 -4.11
N GLU A 13 17.59 13.48 -4.17
CA GLU A 13 17.38 14.33 -3.00
C GLU A 13 15.88 14.59 -2.82
N GLY A 14 15.41 14.41 -1.59
CA GLY A 14 14.01 14.56 -1.22
C GLY A 14 13.82 15.29 0.10
N LYS A 15 12.57 15.60 0.41
CA LYS A 15 12.17 16.26 1.65
C LYS A 15 11.03 15.52 2.33
N LYS A 16 11.06 15.43 3.66
CA LYS A 16 9.92 14.97 4.44
C LYS A 16 8.91 16.10 4.54
N ILE A 17 7.67 15.82 4.17
CA ILE A 17 6.58 16.78 4.20
C ILE A 17 5.34 16.19 4.90
N PRO A 18 4.63 16.98 5.72
CA PRO A 18 3.36 16.55 6.29
C PRO A 18 2.27 16.45 5.21
N LEU A 19 1.38 15.47 5.36
CA LEU A 19 0.19 15.34 4.53
C LEU A 19 -0.92 16.26 5.05
N LYS A 20 -1.56 17.02 4.15
CA LYS A 20 -2.74 17.85 4.51
C LYS A 20 -3.91 17.01 5.03
N LYS A 21 -4.03 15.77 4.53
CA LYS A 21 -5.02 14.78 4.96
C LYS A 21 -4.27 13.47 5.23
N PRO A 22 -4.19 13.00 6.49
CA PRO A 22 -3.59 11.70 6.81
C PRO A 22 -4.30 10.55 6.10
N LEU A 23 -3.57 9.48 5.80
CA LEU A 23 -4.11 8.29 5.15
C LEU A 23 -4.18 7.13 6.14
N LEU A 24 -5.35 6.49 6.26
CA LEU A 24 -5.51 5.25 7.01
C LEU A 24 -5.03 4.08 6.15
N VAL A 25 -4.14 3.25 6.70
CA VAL A 25 -3.68 2.02 6.05
C VAL A 25 -4.54 0.87 6.55
N LEU A 26 -5.25 0.24 5.62
CA LEU A 26 -6.11 -0.91 5.88
C LEU A 26 -5.51 -2.14 5.17
N LYS A 27 -5.41 -3.26 5.89
CA LYS A 27 -5.07 -4.55 5.31
C LYS A 27 -6.34 -5.35 5.13
N LYS A 28 -6.59 -5.81 3.91
CA LYS A 28 -7.70 -6.72 3.62
C LYS A 28 -7.34 -8.12 4.07
N ASN A 29 -8.09 -8.67 5.03
CA ASN A 29 -8.04 -10.07 5.37
C ASN A 29 -9.02 -10.81 4.46
N ARG A 30 -8.48 -11.66 3.58
CA ARG A 30 -9.29 -12.68 2.92
C ARG A 30 -9.24 -13.89 3.84
N GLN A 31 -10.37 -14.30 4.40
CA GLN A 31 -10.47 -15.67 4.89
C GLN A 31 -10.20 -16.56 3.69
N PRO A 32 -9.26 -17.53 3.76
CA PRO A 32 -9.22 -18.58 2.75
C PRO A 32 -10.56 -19.29 2.88
N ASP A 33 -11.38 -19.22 1.82
CA ASP A 33 -12.63 -19.96 1.75
C ASP A 33 -12.29 -21.43 2.04
N MET A 34 -12.61 -21.90 3.25
CA MET A 34 -12.59 -23.32 3.53
C MET A 34 -13.72 -23.92 2.70
N MET A 35 -13.31 -24.76 1.75
CA MET A 35 -14.09 -25.70 0.94
C MET A 35 -14.77 -25.13 -0.31
N ASP A 36 -14.00 -25.12 -1.41
CA ASP A 36 -14.51 -25.65 -2.69
C ASP A 36 -14.83 -27.14 -2.50
N VAL A 37 -16.05 -27.45 -2.07
CA VAL A 37 -16.64 -28.77 -2.27
C VAL A 37 -17.89 -28.55 -3.10
N ASP A 38 -17.81 -29.01 -4.35
CA ASP A 38 -18.94 -29.14 -5.27
C ASP A 38 -20.14 -29.74 -4.54
N THR A 39 -21.14 -28.93 -4.22
CA THR A 39 -22.49 -29.44 -3.99
C THR A 39 -23.47 -28.48 -4.67
N GLN A 40 -23.90 -28.94 -5.84
CA GLN A 40 -24.91 -28.36 -6.68
C GLN A 40 -26.22 -28.16 -5.89
N ILE A 41 -26.56 -26.94 -5.49
CA ILE A 41 -27.97 -26.51 -5.35
C ILE A 41 -28.07 -25.04 -5.79
N ASN A 42 -28.98 -24.83 -6.73
CA ASN A 42 -29.22 -23.62 -7.50
C ASN A 42 -30.06 -22.61 -6.69
N ILE A 43 -29.42 -21.71 -5.95
CA ILE A 43 -30.06 -20.51 -5.36
C ILE A 43 -29.15 -19.31 -5.68
N PRO A 44 -29.65 -18.19 -6.25
CA PRO A 44 -28.84 -17.00 -6.48
C PRO A 44 -28.72 -16.23 -5.17
N GLU A 45 -28.11 -16.84 -4.15
CA GLU A 45 -27.68 -16.13 -2.97
C GLU A 45 -26.43 -15.36 -3.35
N VAL A 46 -26.54 -14.03 -3.36
CA VAL A 46 -25.41 -13.11 -3.42
C VAL A 46 -24.46 -13.52 -2.30
N LYS A 47 -23.43 -14.32 -2.64
CA LYS A 47 -22.34 -14.68 -1.72
C LYS A 47 -21.64 -13.40 -1.33
N ASN A 48 -22.15 -12.77 -0.29
CA ASN A 48 -21.65 -11.55 0.30
C ASN A 48 -20.40 -11.98 1.08
N SER A 49 -19.29 -12.22 0.35
CA SER A 49 -18.01 -12.60 0.95
C SER A 49 -17.69 -11.54 2.00
N ARG A 50 -17.79 -11.88 3.28
CA ARG A 50 -17.53 -10.92 4.37
C ARG A 50 -16.06 -10.57 4.28
N VAL A 51 -15.79 -9.33 3.87
CA VAL A 51 -14.43 -8.80 3.78
C VAL A 51 -14.10 -8.13 5.10
N GLU A 52 -13.12 -8.68 5.81
CA GLU A 52 -12.58 -8.06 7.00
C GLU A 52 -11.42 -7.13 6.62
N LEU A 53 -11.40 -5.94 7.21
CA LEU A 53 -10.33 -4.95 7.04
C LEU A 53 -9.69 -4.68 8.40
N GLU A 54 -8.38 -4.88 8.48
CA GLU A 54 -7.57 -4.62 9.66
C GLU A 54 -6.95 -3.23 9.56
N VAL A 55 -7.04 -2.42 10.62
CA VAL A 55 -6.36 -1.13 10.70
C VAL A 55 -4.89 -1.34 11.02
N VAL A 56 -4.01 -0.98 10.08
CA VAL A 56 -2.55 -1.16 10.22
C VAL A 56 -1.88 0.09 10.77
N GLY A 57 -2.37 1.27 10.42
CA GLY A 57 -1.79 2.53 10.89
C GLY A 57 -2.24 3.76 10.13
N ILE A 58 -1.67 4.91 10.47
CA ILE A 58 -1.98 6.20 9.84
C ILE A 58 -0.70 6.84 9.29
N ILE A 59 -0.67 7.12 7.99
CA ILE A 59 0.41 7.87 7.35
C ILE A 59 0.10 9.36 7.48
N ARG A 60 0.97 10.10 8.18
CA ARG A 60 0.86 11.56 8.38
C ARG A 60 1.90 12.37 7.61
N GLN A 61 2.97 11.73 7.17
CA GLN A 61 4.10 12.37 6.50
C GLN A 61 4.51 11.51 5.29
N LYS A 62 5.10 12.15 4.27
CA LYS A 62 5.74 11.45 3.16
C LYS A 62 7.11 12.04 2.89
N ILE A 63 8.03 11.23 2.40
CA ILE A 63 9.29 11.72 1.80
C ILE A 63 9.02 11.90 0.30
N LEU A 64 9.25 13.10 -0.22
CA LEU A 64 8.98 13.45 -1.60
C LEU A 64 10.26 13.83 -2.34
N PHE A 65 10.54 13.12 -3.42
CA PHE A 65 11.64 13.37 -4.35
C PHE A 65 11.08 14.06 -5.59
N LYS A 66 11.45 15.33 -5.81
CA LYS A 66 11.01 16.13 -6.98
C LYS A 66 12.16 16.54 -7.89
N THR A 67 13.40 16.37 -7.44
CA THR A 67 14.60 16.76 -8.19
C THR A 67 15.03 15.65 -9.14
N ARG A 68 15.68 16.02 -10.24
CA ARG A 68 16.28 15.05 -11.19
C ARG A 68 17.29 14.15 -10.46
N PRO A 69 17.29 12.83 -10.72
CA PRO A 69 18.30 11.93 -10.15
C PRO A 69 19.71 12.33 -10.59
N LYS A 70 20.67 12.30 -9.67
CA LYS A 70 22.09 12.56 -9.91
C LYS A 70 22.83 11.24 -10.03
N ALA A 71 23.67 11.09 -11.04
CA ALA A 71 24.53 9.91 -11.16
C ALA A 71 25.66 9.99 -10.12
N LEU A 72 25.92 8.88 -9.42
CA LEU A 72 27.05 8.72 -8.51
C LEU A 72 28.35 8.43 -9.27
N ILE A 73 28.22 7.77 -10.42
CA ILE A 73 29.28 7.45 -11.37
C ILE A 73 28.76 7.67 -12.80
N SER A 74 29.62 8.14 -13.70
CA SER A 74 29.33 8.34 -15.13
C SER A 74 30.26 7.51 -15.99
#